data_AF-A0A537AIS2-F1
#
_entry.id   AF-A0A537AIS2-F1
#
_cell.length_a   1.000
_cell.length_b   1.000
_cell.length_c   1.000
_cell.angle_alpha   90.00
_cell.angle_beta   90.00
_cell.angle_gamma   90.00
#
_symmetry.space_group_name_H-M   'P 1'
#
loop_
_entity.id
_entity.type
_entity.pdbx_description
1 polymer ?
#
loop_
_entity_poly.entity_id
_entity_poly.type
_entity_poly.pdbx_seq_one_letter_code
_entity_poly.pdbx_strand_id
1 'polypeptide(L)'
;MDAAIMFVAAAILLAIAGYAQYRIRFHTVASRTGMLRGILALIGIAFGYVTTAASGAKGLTALFAFLAGFGIVHVPAAIILLFKSLRREGKS
;
A
#
# COMPACT_ATOMS: atom_id res chain seq x y z
N MET A 1 8.02 1.30 20.83
CA MET A 1 8.07 2.35 19.80
C MET A 1 7.12 3.45 20.22
N ASP A 2 7.54 4.71 20.20
CA ASP A 2 6.64 5.82 20.52
C ASP A 2 5.47 5.88 19.53
N ALA A 3 4.27 6.17 20.02
CA ALA A 3 3.05 6.25 19.20
C ALA A 3 3.21 7.25 18.04
N ALA A 4 4.01 8.31 18.24
CA ALA A 4 4.38 9.27 17.20
C ALA A 4 5.13 8.61 16.03
N ILE A 5 6.06 7.70 16.31
CA ILE A 5 6.81 6.97 15.27
C ILE A 5 5.88 6.05 14.50
N MET A 6 4.98 5.34 15.20
CA MET A 6 3.99 4.46 14.56
C MET A 6 3.03 5.26 13.67
N PHE A 7 2.60 6.43 14.12
CA PHE A 7 1.77 7.34 13.35
C PHE A 7 2.47 7.81 12.07
N VAL A 8 3.71 8.31 12.19
CA VAL A 8 4.50 8.77 11.03
C VAL A 8 4.72 7.62 10.04
N ALA A 9 5.11 6.45 10.52
CA ALA A 9 5.30 5.27 9.67
C ALA A 9 4.00 4.86 8.96
N ALA A 10 2.89 4.78 9.67
CA ALA A 10 1.58 4.46 9.11
C ALA A 10 1.15 5.50 8.06
N ALA A 11 1.38 6.79 8.30
CA ALA A 11 1.05 7.86 7.37
C ALA A 11 1.87 7.76 6.08
N ILE A 12 3.18 7.53 6.18
CA ILE A 12 4.06 7.36 5.01
C ILE A 12 3.64 6.13 4.20
N LEU A 13 3.43 4.99 4.87
CA LEU A 13 3.04 3.74 4.23
C LEU A 13 1.66 3.83 3.57
N LEU A 14 0.73 4.57 4.17
CA LEU A 14 -0.58 4.84 3.57
C LEU A 14 -0.46 5.75 2.35
N ALA A 15 0.41 6.77 2.38
CA ALA A 15 0.70 7.61 1.22
C ALA A 15 1.32 6.80 0.07
N ILE A 16 2.21 5.85 0.38
CA ILE A 16 2.79 4.93 -0.61
C ILE A 16 1.71 4.04 -1.24
N ALA A 17 0.81 3.48 -0.43
CA ALA A 17 -0.31 2.70 -0.94
C ALA A 17 -1.23 3.53 -1.84
N GLY A 18 -1.55 4.75 -1.42
CA GLY A 18 -2.31 5.71 -2.21
C GLY A 18 -1.62 6.02 -3.54
N TYR A 19 -0.31 6.26 -3.53
CA TYR A 19 0.48 6.48 -4.73
C TYR A 19 0.43 5.27 -5.67
N ALA A 20 0.67 4.06 -5.16
CA ALA A 20 0.60 2.84 -5.97
C ALA A 20 -0.78 2.70 -6.63
N GLN A 21 -1.86 2.80 -5.84
CA GLN A 21 -3.23 2.69 -6.31
C GLN A 21 -3.58 3.76 -7.37
N TYR A 22 -3.12 4.98 -7.19
CA TYR A 22 -3.30 6.08 -8.13
C TYR A 22 -2.51 5.84 -9.43
N ARG A 23 -1.26 5.39 -9.34
CA ARG A 23 -0.35 5.26 -10.50
C ARG A 23 -0.68 4.08 -11.41
N ILE A 24 -1.37 3.05 -10.90
CA ILE A 24 -1.81 1.90 -11.71
C ILE A 24 -2.62 2.35 -12.93
N ARG A 25 -3.52 3.34 -12.77
CA ARG A 25 -4.40 3.83 -13.87
C ARG A 25 -3.65 4.41 -15.07
N PHE A 26 -2.42 4.87 -14.84
CA PHE A 26 -1.61 5.52 -15.88
C PHE A 26 -0.75 4.52 -16.66
N HIS A 27 -0.39 3.38 -16.05
CA HIS A 27 0.56 2.42 -16.63
C HIS A 27 -0.09 1.06 -16.95
N THR A 28 -1.42 0.96 -16.83
CA THR A 28 -2.21 -0.24 -17.08
C THR A 28 -3.34 0.09 -18.05
N VAL A 29 -3.66 -0.83 -18.96
CA VAL A 29 -4.87 -0.73 -19.80
C VAL A 29 -6.16 -0.64 -18.96
N ALA A 30 -7.17 0.08 -19.47
CA ALA A 30 -8.40 0.38 -18.72
C ALA A 30 -9.15 -0.88 -18.28
N SER A 31 -9.20 -1.90 -19.14
CA SER A 31 -9.86 -3.19 -18.87
C SER A 31 -9.26 -3.96 -17.69
N ARG A 32 -7.98 -3.76 -17.39
CA ARG A 32 -7.26 -4.46 -16.31
C ARG A 32 -7.04 -3.61 -15.06
N THR A 33 -7.21 -2.30 -15.18
CA THR A 33 -6.96 -1.34 -14.08
C THR A 33 -7.80 -1.64 -12.85
N GLY A 34 -9.10 -1.91 -13.01
CA GLY A 34 -9.99 -2.22 -11.89
C GLY A 34 -9.58 -3.50 -11.16
N MET A 35 -9.28 -4.56 -11.92
CA MET A 35 -8.85 -5.85 -11.39
C MET A 35 -7.53 -5.74 -10.61
N LEU A 36 -6.52 -5.06 -11.17
CA LEU A 36 -5.21 -4.87 -10.51
C LEU A 36 -5.31 -4.07 -9.21
N ARG A 37 -6.09 -2.98 -9.22
CA ARG A 37 -6.34 -2.18 -8.02
C ARG A 37 -7.06 -2.99 -6.95
N GLY A 38 -8.06 -3.77 -7.35
CA GLY A 38 -8.82 -4.66 -6.48
C GLY A 38 -7.93 -5.73 -5.83
N ILE A 39 -7.16 -6.45 -6.62
CA ILE A 39 -6.23 -7.49 -6.12
C ILE A 39 -5.23 -6.87 -5.14
N LEU A 40 -4.60 -5.74 -5.50
CA LEU A 40 -3.61 -5.10 -4.66
C LEU A 40 -4.22 -4.58 -3.34
N ALA A 41 -5.44 -4.04 -3.39
CA ALA A 41 -6.17 -3.62 -2.19
C ALA A 41 -6.54 -4.81 -1.30
N LEU A 42 -7.02 -5.91 -1.89
CA LEU A 42 -7.36 -7.13 -1.15
C LEU A 42 -6.14 -7.75 -0.47
N ILE A 43 -5.00 -7.84 -1.17
CA ILE A 43 -3.73 -8.30 -0.59
C ILE A 43 -3.31 -7.36 0.55
N GLY A 44 -3.42 -6.05 0.34
CA GLY A 44 -3.18 -5.05 1.39
C GLY A 44 -4.01 -5.29 2.64
N ILE A 45 -5.32 -5.50 2.48
CA ILE A 45 -6.24 -5.74 3.60
C ILE A 45 -5.86 -7.03 4.33
N ALA A 46 -5.57 -8.10 3.60
CA ALA A 46 -5.18 -9.39 4.17
C ALA A 46 -3.89 -9.26 5.00
N PHE A 47 -2.86 -8.59 4.46
CA PHE A 47 -1.60 -8.38 5.18
C PHE A 47 -1.75 -7.42 6.37
N GLY A 48 -2.54 -6.36 6.23
CA GLY A 48 -2.87 -5.48 7.34
C GLY A 48 -3.53 -6.25 8.48
N TYR A 49 -4.52 -7.10 8.17
CA TYR A 49 -5.19 -7.94 9.15
C TYR A 49 -4.24 -8.92 9.85
N VAL A 50 -3.43 -9.67 9.08
CA VAL A 50 -2.46 -10.63 9.63
C VAL A 50 -1.43 -9.92 10.52
N THR A 51 -0.94 -8.76 10.09
CA THR A 51 0.03 -7.97 10.87
C THR A 51 -0.56 -7.52 12.21
N THR A 52 -1.79 -7.01 12.20
CA THR A 52 -2.49 -6.63 13.44
C THR A 52 -2.73 -7.86 14.33
N ALA A 53 -3.22 -8.96 13.76
CA ALA A 53 -3.49 -10.18 14.51
C ALA A 53 -2.23 -10.77 15.15
N ALA A 54 -1.11 -10.80 14.42
CA ALA A 54 0.16 -11.30 14.90
C ALA A 54 0.81 -10.38 15.95
N SER A 55 0.53 -9.07 15.91
CA SER A 55 1.14 -8.11 16.83
C SER A 55 0.57 -8.13 18.25
N GLY A 56 -0.64 -8.68 18.44
CA GLY A 56 -1.38 -8.59 19.72
C GLY A 56 -1.74 -7.15 20.13
N ALA A 57 -1.59 -6.18 19.23
CA ALA A 57 -1.83 -4.77 19.49
C ALA A 57 -3.33 -4.49 19.74
N LYS A 58 -3.62 -3.46 20.53
CA LYS A 58 -4.98 -3.08 20.93
C LYS A 58 -5.23 -1.59 20.73
N GLY A 59 -6.47 -1.21 20.41
CA GLY A 59 -6.83 0.18 20.22
C GLY A 59 -6.04 0.84 19.09
N LEU A 60 -5.45 2.01 19.35
CA LEU A 60 -4.77 2.82 18.32
C LEU A 60 -3.52 2.14 17.75
N THR A 61 -2.82 1.33 18.54
CA THR A 61 -1.65 0.58 18.06
C THR A 61 -2.04 -0.53 17.08
N ALA A 62 -3.23 -1.12 17.24
CA ALA A 62 -3.77 -2.11 16.30
C ALA A 62 -4.06 -1.48 14.93
N LEU A 63 -4.57 -0.24 14.93
CA LEU A 63 -4.79 0.54 13.72
C LEU A 63 -3.46 0.87 13.03
N PHE A 64 -2.44 1.31 13.77
CA PHE A 64 -1.13 1.59 13.17
C PHE A 64 -0.45 0.32 12.64
N ALA A 65 -0.56 -0.81 13.34
CA ALA A 65 -0.09 -2.10 12.85
C ALA A 65 -0.80 -2.50 11.54
N PHE A 66 -2.12 -2.29 11.47
CA PHE A 66 -2.91 -2.57 10.27
C PHE A 66 -2.43 -1.71 9.10
N LEU A 67 -2.34 -0.39 9.32
CA LEU A 67 -1.93 0.56 8.28
C LEU A 67 -0.49 0.32 7.82
N ALA A 68 0.40 -0.07 8.72
CA ALA A 68 1.77 -0.42 8.37
C ALA A 68 1.81 -1.70 7.51
N GLY A 69 1.12 -2.76 7.92
CA GLY A 69 1.02 -4.01 7.15
C GLY A 69 0.33 -3.82 5.79
N PHE A 70 -0.72 -3.00 5.75
CA PHE A 70 -1.41 -2.63 4.53
C PHE A 70 -0.50 -1.84 3.58
N GLY A 71 0.19 -0.82 4.08
CA GLY A 71 0.98 0.06 3.22
C GLY A 71 2.30 -0.55 2.76
N ILE A 72 2.93 -1.41 3.56
CA ILE A 72 4.24 -1.99 3.21
C ILE A 72 4.15 -2.92 1.99
N VAL A 73 3.06 -3.66 1.82
CA VAL A 73 2.88 -4.52 0.64
C VAL A 73 2.72 -3.74 -0.67
N HIS A 74 2.38 -2.45 -0.58
CA HIS A 74 2.29 -1.58 -1.74
C HIS A 74 3.64 -0.95 -2.13
N VAL A 75 4.67 -1.05 -1.28
CA VAL A 75 5.99 -0.45 -1.53
C VAL A 75 6.63 -0.99 -2.83
N PRO A 76 6.68 -2.31 -3.09
CA PRO A 76 7.24 -2.81 -4.35
C PRO A 76 6.49 -2.30 -5.58
N ALA A 77 5.15 -2.28 -5.50
CA ALA A 77 4.32 -1.74 -6.57
C ALA A 77 4.56 -0.25 -6.81
N ALA A 78 4.70 0.54 -5.74
CA ALA A 78 5.04 1.96 -5.82
C ALA A 78 6.41 2.18 -6.47
N ILE A 79 7.43 1.40 -6.10
CA ILE A 79 8.78 1.48 -6.69
C ILE A 79 8.75 1.15 -8.19
N ILE A 80 8.07 0.07 -8.58
CA ILE A 80 7.93 -0.31 -10.00
C ILE A 80 7.25 0.81 -10.78
N LEU A 81 6.15 1.35 -10.27
CA LEU A 81 5.41 2.43 -10.93
C LEU A 81 6.20 3.74 -10.98
N LEU A 82 7.05 4.00 -9.97
CA LEU A 82 7.98 5.12 -9.99
C LEU A 82 9.02 4.94 -11.10
N PHE A 83 9.64 3.78 -11.24
CA PHE A 83 10.58 3.54 -12.33
C PHE A 83 9.92 3.63 -13.71
N LYS A 84 8.72 3.06 -13.89
CA LYS A 84 7.97 3.23 -15.16
C LYS A 84 7.70 4.71 -15.46
N SER A 85 7.42 5.50 -14.42
CA SER A 85 7.21 6.94 -14.58
C SER A 85 8.44 7.70 -15.04
N LEU A 86 9.60 7.37 -14.49
CA LEU A 86 10.87 7.99 -14.85
C LEU A 86 11.28 7.62 -16.28
N ARG A 87 10.96 6.40 -16.70
CA ARG A 87 11.22 5.90 -18.06
C ARG A 87 10.21 6.36 -19.11
N ARG A 88 9.14 7.07 -18.71
CA ARG A 88 8.01 7.48 -19.58
C ARG A 88 7.38 6.30 -20.33
N GLU A 89 7.39 5.12 -19.72
CA GLU A 89 6.83 3.92 -20.33
C GLU A 89 5.30 4.01 -20.41
N GLY A 90 4.75 3.58 -21.55
CA GLY A 90 3.31 3.55 -21.80
C GLY A 90 2.57 2.48 -20.99
N LYS A 91 1.28 2.33 -21.29
CA LYS A 91 0.42 1.33 -20.65
C LYS A 91 0.85 -0.08 -21.04
N SER A 92 0.82 -0.99 -20.07
CA SER A 92 0.96 -2.44 -20.27
C SER A 92 -0.40 -3.14 -20.14
#